data_AF-A0A354FP16-F1
#
_entry.id   AF-A0A354FP16-F1
#
_cell.length_a   1.000
_cell.length_b   1.000
_cell.length_c   1.000
_cell.angle_alpha   90.00
_cell.angle_beta   90.00
_cell.angle_gamma   90.00
#
_symmetry.space_group_name_H-M   'P 1'
#
loop_
_entity.id
_entity.type
_entity.pdbx_description
1 polymer ?
#
loop_
_entity_poly.entity_id
_entity_poly.type
_entity_poly.pdbx_seq_one_letter_code
_entity_poly.pdbx_strand_id
1 'polypeptide(L)'
;AEDTGRSISLQHLLVVEGKNGPVVIKHWGQIWKYEDHRTLNYEGGNTWLPVTHTNAEVEGTWTQFVTQVDESPRYKAFGVWVHAANTSIWTSRLSTRPLPRREYTKRNDYDLLMATNRHVITPEGWVHQQENRKLVSREGKRKFLCMETGLNHYRRVSDETSKEGFKLAETKWNQTRAFWGQVRNCWNKVIADADKPVRYALMVDGNRLMSEINVLARKAEKGEVIERVAIRDVLTKFLR
;
A
#
# COMPACT_ATOMS: atom_id res chain seq x y z
N ALA A 1 8.04 3.14 -12.23
CA ALA A 1 7.97 4.06 -11.08
C ALA A 1 7.72 5.47 -11.61
N GLU A 2 7.23 6.38 -10.77
CA GLU A 2 7.13 7.81 -11.07
C GLU A 2 7.85 8.57 -9.97
N ASP A 3 8.62 9.59 -10.32
CA ASP A 3 9.36 10.43 -9.39
C ASP A 3 9.26 11.90 -9.83
N THR A 4 8.89 12.77 -8.89
CA THR A 4 8.72 14.22 -9.09
C THR A 4 9.64 15.02 -8.15
N GLY A 5 10.56 14.36 -7.46
CA GLY A 5 11.40 14.93 -6.39
C GLY A 5 10.66 15.09 -5.06
N ARG A 6 9.39 15.53 -5.08
CA ARG A 6 8.54 15.66 -3.88
C ARG A 6 7.57 14.49 -3.67
N SER A 7 7.43 13.63 -4.67
CA SER A 7 6.65 12.40 -4.56
C SER A 7 7.24 11.30 -5.43
N ILE A 8 7.26 10.09 -4.87
CA ILE A 8 7.77 8.88 -5.53
C ILE A 8 6.68 7.81 -5.46
N SER A 9 6.30 7.22 -6.59
CA SER A 9 5.33 6.12 -6.65
C SER A 9 5.99 4.86 -7.21
N LEU A 10 5.98 3.81 -6.42
CA LEU A 10 6.49 2.48 -6.74
C LEU A 10 5.31 1.50 -6.85
N GLN A 11 5.37 0.63 -7.87
CA GLN A 11 4.47 -0.49 -8.00
C GLN A 11 5.26 -1.77 -7.80
N HIS A 12 4.86 -2.60 -6.84
CA HIS A 12 5.45 -3.92 -6.67
C HIS A 12 4.77 -4.92 -7.61
N LEU A 13 5.57 -5.71 -8.31
CA LEU A 13 5.14 -6.83 -9.13
C LEU A 13 5.86 -8.08 -8.61
N LEU A 14 5.15 -9.21 -8.57
CA LEU A 14 5.74 -10.49 -8.25
C LEU A 14 5.82 -11.31 -9.53
N VAL A 15 6.99 -11.86 -9.81
CA VAL A 15 7.18 -12.90 -10.83
C VAL A 15 7.32 -14.21 -10.07
N VAL A 16 6.37 -15.11 -10.23
CA VAL A 16 6.32 -16.38 -9.50
C VAL A 16 6.21 -17.55 -10.47
N GLU A 17 6.82 -18.68 -10.14
CA GLU A 17 6.68 -19.88 -10.96
C GLU A 17 5.25 -20.43 -10.85
N GLY A 18 4.60 -20.60 -11.99
CA GLY A 18 3.26 -21.19 -12.11
C GLY A 18 3.32 -22.59 -12.71
N LYS A 19 2.18 -23.28 -12.78
CA LYS A 19 2.10 -24.62 -13.38
C LYS A 19 2.51 -24.66 -14.86
N ASN A 20 2.29 -23.55 -15.57
CA ASN A 20 2.52 -23.42 -17.01
C ASN A 20 3.62 -22.39 -17.32
N GLY A 21 4.56 -22.18 -16.38
CA GLY A 21 5.60 -21.16 -16.46
C GLY A 21 5.34 -19.94 -15.58
N PRO A 22 6.22 -18.91 -15.67
CA PRO A 22 6.21 -17.75 -14.78
C PRO A 22 4.96 -16.88 -14.97
N VAL A 23 4.40 -16.41 -13.85
CA VAL A 23 3.22 -15.55 -13.79
C VAL A 23 3.56 -14.23 -13.12
N VAL A 24 3.13 -13.12 -13.73
CA VAL A 24 3.26 -11.79 -13.13
C VAL A 24 2.00 -11.43 -12.38
N ILE A 25 2.15 -11.10 -11.10
CA ILE A 25 1.08 -10.67 -10.21
C ILE A 25 1.33 -9.21 -9.81
N LYS A 26 0.36 -8.33 -10.08
CA LYS A 26 0.38 -7.00 -9.48
C LYS A 26 0.21 -7.11 -7.97
N HIS A 27 1.11 -6.48 -7.24
CA HIS A 27 1.06 -6.45 -5.77
C HIS A 27 0.69 -5.05 -5.24
N TRP A 28 1.06 -4.76 -4.00
CA TRP A 28 0.79 -3.45 -3.38
C TRP A 28 1.57 -2.33 -4.08
N GLY A 29 1.01 -1.11 -4.00
CA GLY A 29 1.70 0.11 -4.36
C GLY A 29 2.31 0.78 -3.13
N GLN A 30 3.31 1.61 -3.36
CA GLN A 30 3.97 2.40 -2.34
C GLN A 30 4.18 3.81 -2.87
N ILE A 31 3.59 4.79 -2.20
CA ILE A 31 3.68 6.21 -2.57
C ILE A 31 4.34 6.95 -1.43
N TRP A 32 5.41 7.67 -1.75
CA TRP A 32 6.11 8.56 -0.85
C TRP A 32 5.76 10.00 -1.19
N LYS A 33 5.54 10.82 -0.18
CA LYS A 33 5.30 12.27 -0.34
C LYS A 33 6.05 13.06 0.72
N TYR A 34 6.81 14.05 0.26
CA TYR A 34 7.54 14.98 1.10
C TYR A 34 6.60 16.05 1.65
N GLU A 35 6.67 16.30 2.96
CA GLU A 35 5.89 17.31 3.69
C GLU A 35 4.37 17.17 3.45
N ASP A 36 3.87 15.94 3.47
CA ASP A 36 2.46 15.64 3.23
C ASP A 36 1.60 15.96 4.47
N HIS A 37 0.68 16.90 4.33
CA HIS A 37 -0.26 17.33 5.35
C HIS A 37 -1.32 16.30 5.74
N ARG A 38 -1.40 15.16 5.05
CA ARG A 38 -2.50 14.19 5.26
C ARG A 38 -1.96 12.81 5.56
N THR A 39 -2.43 12.18 6.63
CA THR A 39 -2.27 10.72 6.84
C THR A 39 -3.62 10.02 6.97
N LEU A 40 -3.59 8.69 7.01
CA LEU A 40 -4.77 7.83 7.14
C LEU A 40 -4.49 6.80 8.24
N ASN A 41 -5.18 6.95 9.37
CA ASN A 41 -5.09 6.00 10.46
C ASN A 41 -6.16 4.92 10.28
N TYR A 42 -5.76 3.65 10.31
CA TYR A 42 -6.71 2.55 10.23
C TYR A 42 -7.37 2.30 11.60
N GLU A 43 -8.70 2.34 11.67
CA GLU A 43 -9.46 2.18 12.91
C GLU A 43 -10.17 0.82 13.02
N GLY A 44 -9.93 -0.09 12.07
CA GLY A 44 -10.62 -1.38 12.01
C GLY A 44 -11.81 -1.35 11.06
N GLY A 45 -12.38 -2.53 10.77
CA GLY A 45 -13.60 -2.67 9.98
C GLY A 45 -13.58 -1.98 8.61
N ASN A 46 -12.43 -2.00 7.91
CA ASN A 46 -12.21 -1.27 6.66
C ASN A 46 -12.52 0.23 6.76
N THR A 47 -12.11 0.86 7.85
CA THR A 47 -12.30 2.30 8.08
C THR A 47 -10.95 2.98 8.32
N TRP A 48 -10.71 4.07 7.59
CA TRP A 48 -9.52 4.91 7.70
C TRP A 48 -9.91 6.34 8.06
N LEU A 49 -9.40 6.83 9.19
CA LEU A 49 -9.60 8.20 9.63
C LEU A 49 -8.57 9.11 8.95
N PRO A 50 -8.99 10.11 8.15
CA PRO A 50 -8.09 11.14 7.65
C PRO A 50 -7.57 11.99 8.82
N VAL A 51 -6.28 12.29 8.81
CA VAL A 51 -5.63 13.17 9.79
C VAL A 51 -4.93 14.28 9.04
N THR A 52 -5.15 15.52 9.46
CA THR A 52 -4.47 16.69 8.91
C THR A 52 -3.37 17.13 9.87
N HIS A 53 -2.18 17.37 9.35
CA HIS A 53 -0.99 17.78 10.08
C HIS A 53 -0.67 19.25 9.81
N THR A 54 -0.15 19.94 10.81
CA THR A 54 0.32 21.33 10.71
C THR A 54 1.62 21.44 9.91
N ASN A 55 1.98 22.66 9.47
CA ASN A 55 3.25 22.92 8.78
C ASN A 55 4.46 22.46 9.61
N ALA A 56 4.46 22.76 10.91
CA ALA A 56 5.54 22.38 11.81
C ALA A 56 5.66 20.85 11.98
N GLU A 57 4.55 20.12 11.89
CA GLU A 57 4.59 18.66 11.96
C GLU A 57 5.19 18.04 10.71
N VAL A 58 4.91 18.59 9.53
CA VAL A 58 5.30 18.00 8.23
C VAL A 58 6.68 18.38 7.75
N GLU A 59 7.26 19.47 8.23
CA GLU A 59 8.55 20.00 7.78
C GLU A 59 9.66 18.94 7.80
N GLY A 60 10.37 18.77 6.68
CA GLY A 60 11.49 17.82 6.60
C GLY A 60 11.10 16.34 6.60
N THR A 61 9.81 16.01 6.52
CA THR A 61 9.32 14.64 6.71
C THR A 61 8.79 14.02 5.42
N TRP A 62 8.64 12.70 5.45
CA TRP A 62 8.04 11.93 4.37
C TRP A 62 6.94 11.02 4.89
N THR A 63 5.81 10.96 4.19
CA THR A 63 4.84 9.88 4.38
C THR A 63 5.16 8.70 3.47
N GLN A 64 4.92 7.49 3.97
CA GLN A 64 4.81 6.26 3.21
C GLN A 64 3.34 5.85 3.19
N PHE A 65 2.71 5.93 2.01
CA PHE A 65 1.38 5.39 1.78
C PHE A 65 1.48 4.06 1.04
N VAL A 66 1.03 2.99 1.68
CA VAL A 66 0.93 1.66 1.08
C VAL A 66 -0.52 1.38 0.70
N THR A 67 -0.72 0.94 -0.54
CA THR A 67 -2.03 0.56 -1.07
C THR A 67 -2.18 -0.97 -1.12
N GLN A 68 -3.41 -1.45 -1.24
CA GLN A 68 -3.68 -2.85 -1.53
C GLN A 68 -3.52 -3.14 -3.04
N VAL A 69 -3.75 -4.38 -3.44
CA VAL A 69 -3.62 -4.80 -4.85
C VAL A 69 -4.61 -4.08 -5.77
N ASP A 70 -5.73 -3.59 -5.21
CA ASP A 70 -6.77 -2.81 -5.89
C ASP A 70 -6.63 -1.29 -5.70
N GLU A 71 -5.46 -0.83 -5.25
CA GLU A 71 -5.13 0.57 -4.92
C GLU A 71 -5.90 1.17 -3.73
N SER A 72 -6.78 0.41 -3.06
CA SER A 72 -7.42 0.88 -1.83
C SER A 72 -6.39 1.13 -0.71
N PRO A 73 -6.67 2.02 0.26
CA PRO A 73 -5.76 2.27 1.37
C PRO A 73 -5.40 0.99 2.13
N ARG A 74 -4.12 0.82 2.44
CA ARG A 74 -3.68 -0.16 3.44
C ARG A 74 -3.26 0.56 4.71
N TYR A 75 -2.21 1.37 4.63
CA TYR A 75 -1.76 2.23 5.73
C TYR A 75 -0.98 3.40 5.19
N LYS A 76 -1.04 4.54 5.87
CA LYS A 76 -0.24 5.72 5.54
C LYS A 76 0.47 6.20 6.80
N ALA A 77 1.78 5.99 6.84
CA ALA A 77 2.60 6.32 7.99
C ALA A 77 3.46 7.54 7.69
N PHE A 78 3.61 8.40 8.68
CA PHE A 78 4.46 9.57 8.67
C PHE A 78 5.86 9.21 9.19
N GLY A 79 6.94 9.83 8.73
CA GLY A 79 8.29 9.52 9.24
C GLY A 79 9.37 10.45 8.73
N VAL A 80 10.60 10.24 9.21
CA VAL A 80 11.76 11.11 8.92
C VAL A 80 12.91 10.28 8.35
N TRP A 81 13.56 10.82 7.33
CA TRP A 81 14.85 10.31 6.85
C TRP A 81 15.98 10.93 7.67
N VAL A 82 16.89 10.09 8.15
CA VAL A 82 18.16 10.49 8.72
C VAL A 82 19.25 10.02 7.78
N HIS A 83 20.08 10.96 7.32
CA HIS A 83 21.21 10.71 6.45
C HIS A 83 22.50 10.83 7.28
N ALA A 84 23.33 9.79 7.28
CA ALA A 84 24.59 9.77 8.00
C ALA A 84 25.65 9.01 7.20
N ALA A 85 26.76 9.67 6.89
CA ALA A 85 27.84 9.13 6.05
C ALA A 85 27.28 8.47 4.76
N ASN A 86 27.42 7.15 4.62
CA ASN A 86 26.97 6.38 3.47
C ASN A 86 25.63 5.64 3.69
N THR A 87 24.88 5.97 4.74
CA THR A 87 23.57 5.35 5.01
C THR A 87 22.44 6.39 5.09
N SER A 88 21.25 5.94 4.70
CA SER A 88 20.01 6.70 4.80
C SER A 88 18.95 5.81 5.41
N ILE A 89 18.32 6.30 6.48
CA ILE A 89 17.34 5.54 7.25
C ILE A 89 16.08 6.34 7.41
N TRP A 90 14.97 5.82 6.89
CA TRP A 90 13.65 6.36 7.22
C TRP A 90 13.06 5.59 8.37
N THR A 91 12.56 6.28 9.40
CA THR A 91 11.77 5.65 10.47
C THR A 91 10.40 6.30 10.55
N SER A 92 9.37 5.46 10.52
CA SER A 92 7.99 5.91 10.67
C SER A 92 7.66 6.23 12.13
N ARG A 93 6.72 7.15 12.36
CA ARG A 93 5.90 7.17 13.57
C ARG A 93 5.09 5.88 13.66
N LEU A 94 4.62 5.59 14.87
CA LEU A 94 3.72 4.46 15.11
C LEU A 94 2.42 4.68 14.32
N SER A 95 2.01 3.67 13.56
CA SER A 95 0.80 3.73 12.71
C SER A 95 -0.03 2.46 12.85
N THR A 96 -1.35 2.56 12.64
CA THR A 96 -2.23 1.41 12.60
C THR A 96 -2.41 0.89 11.17
N ARG A 97 -2.59 -0.42 11.02
CA ARG A 97 -2.85 -1.04 9.73
C ARG A 97 -3.75 -2.28 9.82
N PRO A 98 -4.44 -2.65 8.72
CA PRO A 98 -5.20 -3.88 8.63
C PRO A 98 -4.36 -5.11 8.95
N LEU A 99 -5.02 -6.14 9.47
CA LEU A 99 -4.38 -7.42 9.72
C LEU A 99 -3.86 -8.02 8.40
N PRO A 100 -2.73 -8.73 8.42
CA PRO A 100 -2.31 -9.55 7.29
C PRO A 100 -3.38 -10.58 6.92
N ARG A 101 -3.53 -10.88 5.62
CA ARG A 101 -4.60 -11.77 5.12
C ARG A 101 -4.66 -13.12 5.83
N ARG A 102 -3.50 -13.71 6.14
CA ARG A 102 -3.36 -15.00 6.84
C ARG A 102 -4.05 -15.00 8.21
N GLU A 103 -4.18 -13.84 8.85
CA GLU A 103 -4.65 -13.72 10.23
C GLU A 103 -6.18 -13.71 10.27
N TYR A 104 -6.87 -13.06 9.31
CA TYR A 104 -8.35 -12.97 9.31
C TYR A 104 -9.09 -14.31 9.38
N THR A 105 -8.48 -15.39 8.86
CA THR A 105 -9.08 -16.72 8.85
C THR A 105 -8.59 -17.63 9.98
N LYS A 106 -7.58 -17.19 10.74
CA LYS A 106 -6.87 -18.03 11.71
C LYS A 106 -6.90 -17.46 13.13
N ARG A 107 -7.15 -16.17 13.27
CA ARG A 107 -7.06 -15.46 14.54
C ARG A 107 -8.21 -14.47 14.70
N ASN A 108 -8.69 -14.37 15.94
CA ASN A 108 -9.74 -13.46 16.38
C ASN A 108 -9.38 -12.81 17.73
N ASP A 109 -8.12 -12.92 18.14
CA ASP A 109 -7.62 -12.57 19.48
C ASP A 109 -6.98 -11.17 19.56
N TYR A 110 -6.98 -10.41 18.46
CA TYR A 110 -6.58 -9.01 18.41
C TYR A 110 -7.29 -8.27 17.26
N ASP A 111 -7.31 -6.94 17.34
CA ASP A 111 -8.21 -6.11 16.54
C ASP A 111 -7.43 -5.23 15.53
N LEU A 112 -6.23 -4.77 15.91
CA LEU A 112 -5.40 -3.88 15.08
C LEU A 112 -3.93 -4.29 15.12
N LEU A 113 -3.21 -4.00 14.05
CA LEU A 113 -1.75 -4.07 14.03
C LEU A 113 -1.20 -2.65 14.15
N MET A 114 -0.47 -2.36 15.23
CA MET A 114 0.31 -1.12 15.34
C MET A 114 1.74 -1.38 14.90
N ALA A 115 2.30 -0.50 14.09
CA ALA A 115 3.60 -0.73 13.50
C ALA A 115 4.47 0.53 13.36
N THR A 116 5.74 0.34 13.65
CA THR A 116 6.83 1.22 13.23
C THR A 116 7.59 0.54 12.09
N ASN A 117 7.79 1.26 10.99
CA ASN A 117 8.55 0.78 9.84
C ASN A 117 9.88 1.53 9.77
N ARG A 118 10.98 0.81 9.54
CA ARG A 118 12.28 1.40 9.26
C ARG A 118 12.80 0.91 7.92
N HIS A 119 13.03 1.83 6.99
CA HIS A 119 13.68 1.55 5.71
C HIS A 119 15.14 1.98 5.80
N VAL A 120 16.06 1.03 5.66
CA VAL A 120 17.50 1.26 5.68
C VAL A 120 18.04 1.02 4.27
N ILE A 121 18.59 2.04 3.65
CA ILE A 121 19.27 1.91 2.35
C ILE A 121 20.65 1.27 2.58
N THR A 122 20.96 0.23 1.81
CA THR A 122 22.23 -0.49 1.83
C THR A 122 22.89 -0.43 0.45
N PRO A 123 24.19 -0.72 0.32
CA PRO A 123 24.85 -0.72 -1.00
C PRO A 123 24.20 -1.67 -2.01
N GLU A 124 23.61 -2.77 -1.55
CA GLU A 124 22.98 -3.80 -2.39
C GLU A 124 21.46 -3.63 -2.55
N GLY A 125 20.85 -2.59 -1.97
CA GLY A 125 19.40 -2.37 -2.03
C GLY A 125 18.85 -1.71 -0.77
N TRP A 126 17.86 -2.33 -0.13
CA TRP A 126 17.34 -1.84 1.15
C TRP A 126 16.79 -2.94 2.04
N VAL A 127 16.72 -2.62 3.32
CA VAL A 127 16.10 -3.46 4.34
C VAL A 127 14.88 -2.74 4.88
N HIS A 128 13.79 -3.48 5.11
CA HIS A 128 12.59 -3.00 5.78
C HIS A 128 12.40 -3.75 7.09
N GLN A 129 12.66 -3.07 8.19
CA GLN A 129 12.42 -3.56 9.54
C GLN A 129 11.04 -3.12 10.01
N GLN A 130 10.34 -4.01 10.70
CA GLN A 130 8.97 -3.79 11.16
C GLN A 130 8.87 -4.17 12.62
N GLU A 131 8.57 -3.21 13.49
CA GLU A 131 8.20 -3.50 14.88
C GLU A 131 6.68 -3.49 14.96
N ASN A 132 6.09 -4.67 15.13
CA ASN A 132 4.64 -4.84 15.17
C ASN A 132 4.18 -5.10 16.61
N ARG A 133 3.02 -4.53 16.95
CA ARG A 133 2.31 -4.80 18.19
C ARG A 133 0.89 -5.21 17.85
N LYS A 134 0.48 -6.41 18.27
CA LYS A 134 -0.89 -6.91 18.07
C LYS A 134 -1.76 -6.29 19.16
N LEU A 135 -2.57 -5.30 18.80
CA LEU A 135 -3.40 -4.53 19.72
C LEU A 135 -4.77 -5.19 19.87
N VAL A 136 -5.14 -5.50 21.11
CA VAL A 136 -6.52 -5.76 21.53
C VAL A 136 -7.11 -4.44 21.99
N SER A 137 -8.23 -4.02 21.40
CA SER A 137 -8.93 -2.77 21.69
C SER A 137 -10.43 -3.04 21.82
N ARG A 138 -10.86 -3.44 23.02
CA ARG A 138 -12.24 -3.90 23.30
C ARG A 138 -12.73 -3.29 24.60
N GLU A 139 -14.01 -2.94 24.68
CA GLU A 139 -14.64 -2.44 25.92
C GLU A 139 -13.89 -1.26 26.56
N GLY A 140 -13.38 -0.34 25.73
CA GLY A 140 -12.59 0.81 26.20
C GLY A 140 -11.19 0.47 26.73
N LYS A 141 -10.77 -0.80 26.72
CA LYS A 141 -9.45 -1.24 27.16
C LYS A 141 -8.55 -1.53 25.97
N ARG A 142 -7.29 -1.10 26.08
CA ARG A 142 -6.23 -1.36 25.10
C ARG A 142 -5.09 -2.14 25.74
N LYS A 143 -4.71 -3.27 25.15
CA LYS A 143 -3.54 -4.05 25.56
C LYS A 143 -2.85 -4.67 24.36
N PHE A 144 -1.52 -4.83 24.44
CA PHE A 144 -0.78 -5.58 23.44
C PHE A 144 -0.79 -7.06 23.78
N LEU A 145 -1.17 -7.87 22.81
CA LEU A 145 -1.13 -9.33 22.92
C LEU A 145 0.30 -9.85 22.77
N CYS A 146 1.04 -9.31 21.81
CA CYS A 146 2.45 -9.63 21.61
C CYS A 146 3.14 -8.54 20.78
N MET A 147 4.47 -8.63 20.75
CA MET A 147 5.31 -7.88 19.84
C MET A 147 5.94 -8.84 18.82
N GLU A 148 6.06 -8.41 17.57
CA GLU A 148 6.62 -9.21 16.47
C GLU A 148 7.54 -8.32 15.64
N THR A 149 8.81 -8.72 15.50
CA THR A 149 9.76 -8.05 14.62
C THR A 149 9.82 -8.75 13.28
N GLY A 150 9.55 -8.00 12.20
CA GLY A 150 9.70 -8.46 10.83
C GLY A 150 10.92 -7.84 10.15
N LEU A 151 11.55 -8.58 9.26
CA LEU A 151 12.71 -8.14 8.50
C LEU A 151 12.55 -8.59 7.05
N ASN A 152 12.44 -7.63 6.13
CA ASN A 152 12.43 -7.89 4.69
C ASN A 152 13.72 -7.35 4.07
N HIS A 153 14.35 -8.15 3.22
CA HIS A 153 15.52 -7.75 2.45
C HIS A 153 15.14 -7.59 0.98
N TYR A 154 15.46 -6.44 0.42
CA TYR A 154 15.31 -6.14 -1.00
C TYR A 154 16.71 -5.96 -1.56
N ARG A 155 17.14 -6.92 -2.37
CA ARG A 155 18.43 -6.89 -3.03
C ARG A 155 18.23 -6.54 -4.50
N ARG A 156 19.08 -5.66 -5.01
CA ARG A 156 19.20 -5.42 -6.43
C ARG A 156 19.79 -6.68 -7.07
N VAL A 157 19.07 -7.25 -8.02
CA VAL A 157 19.58 -8.32 -8.90
C VAL A 157 19.89 -7.71 -10.26
N SER A 158 20.89 -8.25 -10.94
CA SER A 158 21.27 -7.76 -12.26
C SER A 158 20.33 -8.29 -13.34
N ASP A 159 20.23 -7.55 -14.45
CA ASP A 159 19.41 -7.96 -15.58
C ASP A 159 19.89 -9.29 -16.18
N GLU A 160 21.18 -9.62 -16.11
CA GLU A 160 21.71 -10.90 -16.59
C GLU A 160 21.18 -12.08 -15.78
N THR A 161 20.97 -11.89 -14.47
CA THR A 161 20.52 -12.96 -13.56
C THR A 161 19.00 -13.12 -13.54
N SER A 162 18.24 -12.16 -14.09
CA SER A 162 16.76 -12.14 -14.02
C SER A 162 16.10 -11.58 -15.28
N LYS A 163 16.80 -11.63 -16.43
CA LYS A 163 16.41 -10.99 -17.69
C LYS A 163 14.98 -11.31 -18.12
N GLU A 164 14.62 -12.58 -18.04
CA GLU A 164 13.30 -13.07 -18.43
C GLU A 164 12.22 -12.58 -17.45
N GLY A 165 12.53 -12.56 -16.15
CA GLY A 165 11.62 -12.06 -15.12
C GLY A 165 11.32 -10.57 -15.27
N PHE A 166 12.34 -9.73 -15.48
CA PHE A 166 12.14 -8.30 -15.69
C PHE A 166 11.37 -7.99 -16.96
N LYS A 167 11.76 -8.60 -18.10
CA LYS A 167 11.04 -8.42 -19.36
C LYS A 167 9.57 -8.81 -19.25
N LEU A 168 9.28 -9.93 -18.58
CA LEU A 168 7.92 -10.39 -18.35
C LEU A 168 7.12 -9.40 -17.49
N ALA A 169 7.71 -8.94 -16.39
CA ALA A 169 7.09 -7.97 -15.49
C ALA A 169 6.81 -6.63 -16.19
N GLU A 170 7.77 -6.11 -16.95
CA GLU A 170 7.63 -4.87 -17.72
C GLU A 170 6.54 -4.98 -18.79
N THR A 171 6.53 -6.08 -19.53
CA THR A 171 5.51 -6.34 -20.56
C THR A 171 4.11 -6.31 -19.94
N LYS A 172 3.91 -7.06 -18.85
CA LYS A 172 2.63 -7.10 -18.12
C LYS A 172 2.25 -5.74 -17.53
N TRP A 173 3.23 -5.01 -16.99
CA TRP A 173 2.98 -3.70 -16.41
C TRP A 173 2.57 -2.68 -17.47
N ASN A 174 3.23 -2.67 -18.63
CA ASN A 174 2.92 -1.76 -19.71
C ASN A 174 1.50 -1.93 -20.25
N GLN A 175 0.95 -3.14 -20.22
CA GLN A 175 -0.44 -3.40 -20.61
C GLN A 175 -1.48 -2.76 -19.67
N THR A 176 -1.14 -2.55 -18.39
CA THR A 176 -2.14 -2.17 -17.36
C THR A 176 -1.77 -0.92 -16.55
N ARG A 177 -0.56 -0.36 -16.71
CA ARG A 177 -0.06 0.80 -15.94
C ARG A 177 -0.99 2.00 -15.99
N ALA A 178 -1.56 2.29 -17.17
CA ALA A 178 -2.46 3.42 -17.36
C ALA A 178 -3.77 3.22 -16.58
N PHE A 179 -4.35 2.02 -16.66
CA PHE A 179 -5.54 1.65 -15.88
C PHE A 179 -5.28 1.77 -14.37
N TRP A 180 -4.20 1.17 -13.87
CA TRP A 180 -3.88 1.22 -12.43
C TRP A 180 -3.56 2.64 -11.94
N GLY A 181 -2.94 3.47 -12.78
CA GLY A 181 -2.77 4.89 -12.52
C GLY A 181 -4.12 5.60 -12.33
N GLN A 182 -5.12 5.28 -13.16
CA GLN A 182 -6.47 5.84 -13.00
C GLN A 182 -7.16 5.36 -11.72
N VAL A 183 -7.06 4.07 -11.37
CA VAL A 183 -7.62 3.53 -10.11
C VAL A 183 -7.00 4.24 -8.90
N ARG A 184 -5.67 4.39 -8.90
CA ARG A 184 -4.95 5.13 -7.86
C ARG A 184 -5.40 6.59 -7.78
N ASN A 185 -5.56 7.26 -8.91
CA ASN A 185 -6.03 8.65 -8.94
C ASN A 185 -7.45 8.79 -8.38
N CYS A 186 -8.35 7.83 -8.63
CA CYS A 186 -9.68 7.84 -8.04
C CYS A 186 -9.61 7.67 -6.51
N TRP A 187 -8.81 6.75 -6.00
CA TRP A 187 -8.58 6.61 -4.55
C TRP A 187 -7.92 7.83 -3.93
N ASN A 188 -6.91 8.40 -4.57
CA ASN A 188 -6.27 9.63 -4.12
C ASN A 188 -7.26 10.77 -4.01
N LYS A 189 -8.21 10.89 -4.95
CA LYS A 189 -9.27 11.89 -4.88
C LYS A 189 -10.21 11.65 -3.70
N VAL A 190 -10.67 10.41 -3.50
CA VAL A 190 -11.51 10.04 -2.34
C VAL A 190 -10.83 10.42 -1.02
N ILE A 191 -9.53 10.13 -0.89
CA ILE A 191 -8.74 10.41 0.32
C ILE A 191 -8.51 11.92 0.50
N ALA A 192 -8.19 12.64 -0.58
CA ALA A 192 -7.92 14.07 -0.54
C ALA A 192 -9.17 14.85 -0.13
N ASP A 193 -10.32 14.47 -0.67
CA ASP A 193 -11.61 15.15 -0.43
C ASP A 193 -12.29 14.72 0.89
N ALA A 194 -11.73 13.75 1.62
CA ALA A 194 -12.37 13.18 2.81
C ALA A 194 -12.12 14.00 4.08
N ASP A 195 -13.17 14.61 4.63
CA ASP A 195 -13.17 15.16 6.00
C ASP A 195 -13.81 14.22 7.03
N LYS A 196 -14.33 13.08 6.56
CA LYS A 196 -14.93 12.00 7.36
C LYS A 196 -14.14 10.71 7.17
N PRO A 197 -14.28 9.72 8.07
CA PRO A 197 -13.64 8.42 7.89
C PRO A 197 -13.98 7.81 6.52
N VAL A 198 -12.95 7.40 5.79
CA VAL A 198 -13.10 6.66 4.53
C VAL A 198 -13.37 5.21 4.88
N ARG A 199 -14.56 4.72 4.54
CA ARG A 199 -14.95 3.33 4.75
C ARG A 199 -15.38 2.70 3.43
N TYR A 200 -15.08 1.42 3.25
CA TYR A 200 -15.67 0.64 2.17
C TYR A 200 -16.13 -0.75 2.61
N ALA A 201 -17.21 -1.23 2.00
CA ALA A 201 -17.79 -2.53 2.27
C ALA A 201 -16.86 -3.68 1.85
N LEU A 202 -16.81 -4.75 2.65
CA LEU A 202 -16.05 -5.96 2.28
C LEU A 202 -16.61 -6.64 1.02
N MET A 203 -17.95 -6.62 0.91
CA MET A 203 -18.71 -7.27 -0.15
C MET A 203 -19.90 -6.39 -0.53
N VAL A 204 -20.22 -6.32 -1.82
CA VAL A 204 -21.46 -5.76 -2.35
C VAL A 204 -21.96 -6.72 -3.43
N ASP A 205 -23.22 -7.13 -3.37
CA ASP A 205 -23.83 -8.12 -4.29
C ASP A 205 -23.00 -9.40 -4.44
N GLY A 206 -22.43 -9.91 -3.33
CA GLY A 206 -21.59 -11.11 -3.36
C GLY A 206 -20.20 -10.91 -3.99
N ASN A 207 -19.81 -9.69 -4.34
CA ASN A 207 -18.51 -9.38 -4.95
C ASN A 207 -17.61 -8.54 -4.03
N ARG A 208 -16.30 -8.77 -4.11
CA ARG A 208 -15.27 -7.92 -3.49
C ARG A 208 -14.89 -6.79 -4.43
N LEU A 209 -14.50 -5.63 -3.88
CA LEU A 209 -13.95 -4.51 -4.64
C LEU A 209 -12.83 -4.98 -5.59
N MET A 210 -11.86 -5.71 -5.06
CA MET A 210 -10.75 -6.28 -5.83
C MET A 210 -11.24 -7.12 -7.01
N SER A 211 -12.31 -7.90 -6.86
CA SER A 211 -12.84 -8.73 -7.95
C SER A 211 -13.39 -7.87 -9.08
N GLU A 212 -14.16 -6.83 -8.77
CA GLU A 212 -14.74 -5.93 -9.78
C GLU A 212 -13.66 -5.09 -10.48
N ILE A 213 -12.70 -4.56 -9.72
CA ILE A 213 -11.54 -3.85 -10.29
C ILE A 213 -10.72 -4.77 -11.20
N ASN A 214 -10.54 -6.04 -10.83
CA ASN A 214 -9.83 -7.02 -11.67
C ASN A 214 -10.60 -7.41 -12.95
N VAL A 215 -11.92 -7.23 -13.00
CA VAL A 215 -12.67 -7.36 -14.26
C VAL A 215 -12.27 -6.24 -15.21
N LEU A 216 -12.23 -4.99 -14.72
CA LEU A 216 -11.78 -3.84 -15.52
C LEU A 216 -10.30 -3.96 -15.92
N ALA A 217 -9.43 -4.42 -15.00
CA ALA A 217 -8.01 -4.63 -15.29
C ALA A 217 -7.79 -5.63 -16.42
N ARG A 218 -8.58 -6.72 -16.47
CA ARG A 218 -8.49 -7.74 -17.52
C ARG A 218 -8.96 -7.23 -18.89
N LYS A 219 -9.94 -6.32 -18.91
CA LYS A 219 -10.33 -5.61 -20.14
C LYS A 219 -9.22 -4.67 -20.62
N ALA A 220 -8.65 -3.88 -19.71
CA ALA A 220 -7.50 -3.02 -20.02
C ALA A 220 -6.30 -3.81 -20.56
N GLU A 221 -6.03 -4.97 -19.98
CA GLU A 221 -4.96 -5.87 -20.44
C GLU A 221 -5.16 -6.35 -21.89
N LYS A 222 -6.43 -6.52 -22.32
CA LYS A 222 -6.78 -6.86 -23.71
C LYS A 222 -6.77 -5.66 -24.66
N GLY A 223 -6.37 -4.48 -24.19
CA GLY A 223 -6.33 -3.25 -24.97
C GLY A 223 -7.62 -2.45 -24.97
N GLU A 224 -8.64 -2.83 -24.18
CA GLU A 224 -9.86 -2.04 -24.06
C GLU A 224 -9.60 -0.75 -23.26
N VAL A 225 -10.11 0.38 -23.76
CA VAL A 225 -10.07 1.64 -23.01
C VAL A 225 -11.10 1.59 -21.88
N ILE A 226 -10.63 1.77 -20.65
CA ILE A 226 -11.50 1.84 -19.47
C ILE A 226 -11.67 3.30 -19.09
N GLU A 227 -12.91 3.79 -19.25
CA GLU A 227 -13.26 5.13 -18.85
C GLU A 227 -13.17 5.32 -17.34
N ARG A 228 -12.69 6.49 -16.91
CA ARG A 228 -12.54 6.83 -15.48
C ARG A 228 -13.87 6.72 -14.72
N VAL A 229 -14.99 6.97 -15.40
CA VAL A 229 -16.33 6.85 -14.80
C VAL A 229 -16.63 5.42 -14.36
N ALA A 230 -16.26 4.41 -15.15
CA ALA A 230 -16.48 3.01 -14.79
C ALA A 230 -15.70 2.61 -13.52
N ILE A 231 -14.47 3.13 -13.37
CA ILE A 231 -13.69 2.95 -12.14
C ILE A 231 -14.40 3.63 -10.97
N ARG A 232 -14.82 4.88 -11.13
CA ARG A 232 -15.53 5.64 -10.08
C ARG A 232 -16.82 4.95 -9.65
N ASP A 233 -17.58 4.38 -10.57
CA ASP A 233 -18.84 3.71 -10.29
C ASP A 233 -18.60 2.48 -9.40
N VAL A 234 -17.58 1.67 -9.72
CA VAL A 234 -17.15 0.56 -8.87
C VAL A 234 -16.74 1.08 -7.49
N LEU A 235 -15.91 2.12 -7.40
CA LEU A 235 -15.49 2.65 -6.09
C LEU A 235 -16.70 3.14 -5.26
N THR A 236 -17.59 3.91 -5.89
CA THR A 236 -18.78 4.50 -5.26
C THR A 236 -19.73 3.41 -4.75
N LYS A 237 -19.88 2.32 -5.50
CA LYS A 237 -20.65 1.14 -5.08
C LYS A 237 -20.16 0.56 -3.75
N PHE A 238 -18.86 0.61 -3.47
CA PHE A 238 -18.26 0.04 -2.26
C PHE A 238 -18.08 1.05 -1.11
N LEU A 239 -17.91 2.34 -1.39
CA LEU A 239 -17.73 3.38 -0.38
C LEU A 239 -18.98 3.53 0.52
N ARG A 240 -18.79 3.84 1.80
CA ARG A 240 -19.83 3.94 2.83
C ARG A 240 -19.61 5.15 3.71
#